data_AF-A0A7V5UBE3-F1
#
_entry.id   AF-A0A7V5UBE3-F1
#
_cell.length_a   1.000
_cell.length_b   1.000
_cell.length_c   1.000
_cell.angle_alpha   90.00
_cell.angle_beta   90.00
_cell.angle_gamma   90.00
#
_symmetry.space_group_name_H-M   'P 1'
#
loop_
_entity.id
_entity.type
_entity.pdbx_description
1 polymer ?
#
loop_
_entity_poly.entity_id
_entity_poly.type
_entity_poly.pdbx_seq_one_letter_code
_entity_poly.pdbx_strand_id
1 'polypeptide(L)'
;MARDNLRLGSIGLFPRDWAEAYYPPDLPEDWAFDFYANEQPVALLTPAELDARCTVHGAADWVELLAELQNDDFRLWLDLRHAPAPAAGALRALGEGLEGIVGEAPQGFSGAPHWREEACWSAQRPQCSGPGLLRLSGDESPRELRTLLESFDRACALEAPVLFVEAPRAAFETLQTLIELMGL
;
A
#
# COMPACT_ATOMS: atom_id res chain seq x y z
N MET A 1 -4.51 -20.63 13.57
CA MET A 1 -3.19 -20.05 13.26
C MET A 1 -3.15 -18.67 13.87
N ALA A 2 -2.00 -18.19 14.34
CA ALA A 2 -1.87 -16.79 14.78
C ALA A 2 -1.98 -15.89 13.54
N ARG A 3 -2.61 -14.74 13.67
CA ARG A 3 -2.64 -13.69 12.64
C ARG A 3 -1.26 -13.05 12.54
N ASP A 4 -0.82 -12.69 11.34
CA ASP A 4 0.43 -11.93 11.16
C ASP A 4 0.29 -10.51 11.71
N ASN A 5 1.42 -9.84 11.92
CA ASN A 5 1.44 -8.43 12.31
C ASN A 5 0.88 -7.54 11.18
N LEU A 6 0.27 -6.42 11.58
CA LEU A 6 -0.25 -5.38 10.72
C LEU A 6 0.86 -4.75 9.88
N ARG A 7 0.73 -4.87 8.55
CA ARG A 7 1.54 -4.12 7.59
C ARG A 7 0.92 -2.76 7.32
N LEU A 8 1.65 -1.70 7.64
CA LEU A 8 1.30 -0.33 7.30
C LEU A 8 1.97 0.05 5.97
N GLY A 9 1.19 0.57 5.03
CA GLY A 9 1.70 1.06 3.75
C GLY A 9 1.05 2.37 3.34
N SER A 10 1.65 3.06 2.38
CA SER A 10 1.05 4.27 1.81
C SER A 10 0.17 3.97 0.59
N ILE A 11 -0.77 4.89 0.35
CA ILE A 11 -1.47 4.98 -0.94
C ILE A 11 -0.60 5.84 -1.87
N GLY A 12 -0.01 5.20 -2.87
CA GLY A 12 1.03 5.75 -3.74
C GLY A 12 2.43 5.80 -3.09
N LEU A 13 3.46 6.05 -3.91
CA LEU A 13 4.86 6.19 -3.47
C LEU A 13 5.17 7.59 -2.95
N PHE A 14 4.47 8.59 -3.44
CA PHE A 14 4.70 10.00 -3.09
C PHE A 14 3.45 10.65 -2.51
N PRO A 15 2.90 10.12 -1.41
CA PRO A 15 1.75 10.77 -0.78
C PRO A 15 2.18 12.16 -0.24
N ARG A 16 1.46 13.19 -0.69
CA ARG A 16 1.51 14.57 -0.18
C ARG A 16 2.92 15.18 -0.07
N ASP A 17 3.56 15.11 1.12
CA ASP A 17 4.82 15.79 1.48
C ASP A 17 6.03 14.84 1.52
N TRP A 18 5.87 13.57 1.15
CA TRP A 18 6.94 12.57 1.28
C TRP A 18 8.15 12.87 0.41
N ALA A 19 7.96 13.48 -0.76
CA ALA A 19 9.06 13.87 -1.65
C ALA A 19 10.10 14.77 -0.93
N GLU A 20 9.65 15.60 0.02
CA GLU A 20 10.50 16.55 0.73
C GLU A 20 10.94 16.04 2.11
N ALA A 21 10.12 15.19 2.75
CA ALA A 21 10.29 14.81 4.14
C ALA A 21 10.81 13.38 4.36
N TYR A 22 10.69 12.51 3.35
CA TYR A 22 11.00 11.07 3.47
C TYR A 22 12.15 10.63 2.58
N TYR A 23 12.15 11.06 1.32
CA TYR A 23 13.20 10.69 0.38
C TYR A 23 14.45 11.58 0.57
N PRO A 24 15.67 11.00 0.50
CA PRO A 24 16.89 11.80 0.45
C PRO A 24 16.85 12.79 -0.72
N PRO A 25 17.31 14.04 -0.52
CA PRO A 25 17.22 15.08 -1.56
C PRO A 25 18.07 14.80 -2.80
N ASP A 26 19.05 13.90 -2.68
CA ASP A 26 19.94 13.43 -3.73
C ASP A 26 19.54 12.04 -4.27
N LEU A 27 18.40 11.49 -3.86
CA LEU A 27 17.92 10.19 -4.34
C LEU A 27 17.52 10.30 -5.83
N PRO A 28 18.09 9.45 -6.71
CA PRO A 28 17.62 9.34 -8.08
C PRO A 28 16.13 8.93 -8.14
N GLU A 29 15.37 9.50 -9.08
CA GLU A 29 13.93 9.25 -9.21
C GLU A 29 13.60 7.77 -9.50
N ASP A 30 14.47 7.10 -10.24
CA ASP A 30 14.40 5.67 -10.55
C ASP A 30 14.62 4.80 -9.32
N TRP A 31 15.31 5.29 -8.28
CA TRP A 31 15.58 4.56 -7.03
C TRP A 31 14.54 4.79 -5.94
N ALA A 32 13.58 5.70 -6.14
CA ALA A 32 12.57 6.00 -5.13
C ALA A 32 11.73 4.78 -4.73
N PHE A 33 11.47 3.87 -5.67
CA PHE A 33 10.74 2.65 -5.36
C PHE A 33 11.57 1.69 -4.51
N ASP A 34 12.81 1.42 -4.90
CA ASP A 34 13.73 0.55 -4.16
C ASP A 34 13.93 1.07 -2.73
N PHE A 35 14.15 2.38 -2.59
CA PHE A 35 14.24 3.03 -1.29
C PHE A 35 12.98 2.81 -0.46
N TYR A 36 11.80 3.01 -1.05
CA TYR A 36 10.53 2.78 -0.37
C TYR A 36 10.37 1.32 0.06
N ALA A 37 10.62 0.38 -0.85
CA ALA A 37 10.40 -1.05 -0.64
C ALA A 37 11.33 -1.63 0.43
N ASN A 38 12.51 -1.05 0.62
CA ASN A 38 13.44 -1.41 1.70
C ASN A 38 12.98 -0.92 3.09
N GLU A 39 12.18 0.14 3.14
CA GLU A 39 11.85 0.84 4.39
C GLU A 39 10.39 0.62 4.83
N GLN A 40 9.51 0.23 3.91
CA GLN A 40 8.10 -0.03 4.18
C GLN A 40 7.76 -1.48 3.82
N PRO A 41 6.88 -2.16 4.58
CA PRO A 41 6.53 -3.56 4.32
C PRO A 41 5.55 -3.72 3.15
N VAL A 42 4.83 -2.66 2.76
CA VAL A 42 3.78 -2.77 1.74
C VAL A 42 3.50 -1.42 1.07
N ALA A 43 3.18 -1.44 -0.23
CA ALA A 43 2.72 -0.27 -0.97
C ALA A 43 1.40 -0.57 -1.70
N LEU A 44 0.51 0.43 -1.77
CA LEU A 44 -0.63 0.43 -2.68
C LEU A 44 -0.36 1.40 -3.83
N LEU A 45 0.13 0.89 -4.97
CA LEU A 45 0.46 1.71 -6.14
C LEU A 45 -0.79 2.13 -6.90
N THR A 46 -0.75 3.34 -7.44
CA THR A 46 -1.73 3.79 -8.44
C THR A 46 -1.36 3.27 -9.84
N PRO A 47 -2.30 3.25 -10.80
CA PRO A 47 -2.02 2.78 -12.15
C PRO A 47 -0.99 3.66 -12.88
N ALA A 48 -1.03 4.97 -12.63
CA ALA A 48 -0.09 5.91 -13.22
C ALA A 48 1.35 5.68 -12.73
N GLU A 49 1.53 5.39 -11.44
CA GLU A 49 2.84 5.05 -10.89
C GLU A 49 3.35 3.74 -11.47
N LEU A 50 2.49 2.73 -11.60
CA LEU A 50 2.85 1.46 -12.23
C LEU A 50 3.29 1.66 -13.69
N ASP A 51 2.50 2.39 -14.48
CA ASP A 51 2.82 2.65 -15.89
C ASP A 51 4.13 3.44 -16.03
N ALA A 52 4.37 4.41 -15.14
CA ALA A 52 5.63 5.15 -15.09
C ALA A 52 6.82 4.23 -14.81
N ARG A 53 6.73 3.33 -13.82
CA ARG A 53 7.80 2.37 -13.50
C ARG A 53 8.06 1.38 -14.62
N CYS A 54 7.02 0.83 -15.23
CA CYS A 54 7.15 -0.04 -16.40
C CYS A 54 7.76 0.69 -17.60
N THR A 55 7.57 2.01 -17.71
CA THR A 55 8.18 2.83 -18.77
C THR A 55 9.67 3.07 -18.51
N VAL A 56 10.06 3.33 -17.26
CA VAL A 56 11.44 3.60 -16.86
C VAL A 56 12.30 2.34 -16.93
N HIS A 57 11.84 1.25 -16.32
CA HIS A 57 12.63 0.01 -16.22
C HIS A 57 12.37 -0.95 -17.37
N GLY A 58 11.23 -0.83 -18.05
CA GLY A 58 10.71 -1.91 -18.89
C GLY A 58 9.94 -2.92 -18.05
N ALA A 59 8.89 -3.48 -18.65
CA ALA A 59 7.97 -4.38 -17.95
C ALA A 59 8.65 -5.66 -17.42
N ALA A 60 9.62 -6.23 -18.15
CA ALA A 60 10.31 -7.46 -17.72
C ALA A 60 11.25 -7.19 -16.53
N ASP A 61 12.12 -6.19 -16.66
CA ASP A 61 13.10 -5.81 -15.65
C ASP A 61 12.40 -5.35 -14.36
N TRP A 62 11.26 -4.67 -14.46
CA TRP A 62 10.44 -4.31 -13.30
C TRP A 62 9.96 -5.54 -12.50
N VAL A 63 9.64 -6.63 -13.19
CA VAL A 63 9.19 -7.88 -12.54
C VAL A 63 10.35 -8.58 -11.86
N GLU A 64 11.52 -8.59 -12.48
CA GLU A 64 12.74 -9.12 -11.85
C GLU A 64 13.06 -8.32 -10.59
N LEU A 65 13.00 -6.99 -10.65
CA LEU A 65 13.20 -6.12 -9.49
C LEU A 65 12.18 -6.39 -8.38
N LEU A 66 10.89 -6.51 -8.72
CA LEU A 66 9.86 -6.86 -7.74
C LEU A 66 10.10 -8.23 -7.11
N ALA A 67 10.52 -9.21 -7.90
CA ALA A 67 10.82 -10.54 -7.40
C ALA A 67 11.99 -10.52 -6.42
N GLU A 68 13.00 -9.67 -6.64
CA GLU A 68 14.10 -9.46 -5.70
C GLU A 68 13.59 -8.84 -4.39
N LEU A 69 12.85 -7.74 -4.46
CA LEU A 69 12.35 -7.00 -3.29
C LEU A 69 11.34 -7.79 -2.45
N GLN A 70 10.53 -8.65 -3.08
CA GLN A 70 9.52 -9.46 -2.37
C GLN A 70 10.11 -10.60 -1.53
N ASN A 71 11.36 -10.97 -1.79
CA ASN A 71 12.08 -11.91 -0.94
C ASN A 71 12.44 -11.31 0.43
N ASP A 72 12.38 -9.98 0.57
CA ASP A 72 12.77 -9.22 1.75
C ASP A 72 11.56 -8.62 2.50
N ASP A 73 10.46 -9.38 2.59
CA ASP A 73 9.20 -9.05 3.28
C ASP A 73 8.29 -7.98 2.63
N PHE A 74 8.75 -7.27 1.59
CA PHE A 74 7.94 -6.29 0.89
C PHE A 74 6.76 -6.92 0.13
N ARG A 75 5.60 -6.25 0.11
CA ARG A 75 4.43 -6.68 -0.67
C ARG A 75 3.85 -5.55 -1.49
N LEU A 76 3.41 -5.87 -2.70
CA LEU A 76 2.86 -4.89 -3.63
C LEU A 76 1.36 -5.10 -3.84
N TRP A 77 0.61 -3.99 -3.75
CA TRP A 77 -0.81 -3.92 -4.05
C TRP A 77 -1.08 -2.86 -5.13
N LEU A 78 -2.23 -2.99 -5.80
CA LEU A 78 -2.67 -2.06 -6.85
C LEU A 78 -4.01 -1.40 -6.51
N ASP A 79 -4.08 -0.07 -6.64
CA ASP A 79 -5.28 0.74 -6.50
C ASP A 79 -5.96 0.97 -7.85
N LEU A 80 -7.15 0.42 -8.02
CA LEU A 80 -8.01 0.59 -9.21
C LEU A 80 -9.32 1.32 -8.89
N ARG A 81 -9.43 1.98 -7.72
CA ARG A 81 -10.71 2.60 -7.29
C ARG A 81 -11.14 3.77 -8.16
N HIS A 82 -10.18 4.59 -8.62
CA HIS A 82 -10.47 5.90 -9.21
C HIS A 82 -9.71 6.20 -10.50
N ALA A 83 -9.01 5.22 -11.05
CA ALA A 83 -8.17 5.37 -12.23
C ALA A 83 -8.49 4.29 -13.26
N PRO A 84 -8.28 4.58 -14.56
CA PRO A 84 -8.34 3.53 -15.57
C PRO A 84 -7.32 2.43 -15.21
N ALA A 85 -7.64 1.20 -15.61
CA ALA A 85 -6.70 0.10 -15.49
C ALA A 85 -5.35 0.48 -16.16
N PRO A 86 -4.22 0.08 -15.57
CA PRO A 86 -2.91 0.32 -16.17
C PRO A 86 -2.81 -0.35 -17.54
N ALA A 87 -1.78 0.00 -18.31
CA ALA A 87 -1.52 -0.65 -19.59
C ALA A 87 -1.47 -2.18 -19.42
N ALA A 88 -2.13 -2.92 -20.31
CA ALA A 88 -2.20 -4.39 -20.21
C ALA A 88 -0.81 -5.06 -20.12
N GLY A 89 0.22 -4.46 -20.72
CA GLY A 89 1.60 -4.89 -20.58
C GLY A 89 2.13 -4.77 -19.15
N ALA A 90 1.88 -3.64 -18.48
CA ALA A 90 2.27 -3.38 -17.10
C ALA A 90 1.52 -4.29 -16.12
N LEU A 91 0.20 -4.44 -16.30
CA LEU A 91 -0.60 -5.35 -15.47
C LEU A 91 -0.16 -6.81 -15.61
N ARG A 92 0.11 -7.25 -16.85
CA ARG A 92 0.57 -8.62 -17.10
C ARG A 92 1.95 -8.86 -16.52
N ALA A 93 2.82 -7.85 -16.54
CA ALA A 93 4.14 -7.92 -15.95
C ALA A 93 4.03 -8.24 -14.46
N LEU A 94 3.23 -7.47 -13.72
CA LEU A 94 3.01 -7.69 -12.30
C LEU A 94 2.54 -9.11 -11.97
N GLY A 95 1.73 -9.73 -12.83
CA GLY A 95 1.45 -11.17 -12.78
C GLY A 95 1.07 -11.68 -11.38
N GLU A 96 1.87 -12.62 -10.87
CA GLU A 96 1.76 -13.24 -9.54
C GLU A 96 2.43 -12.42 -8.42
N GLY A 97 3.17 -11.36 -8.76
CA GLY A 97 3.83 -10.46 -7.82
C GLY A 97 2.90 -9.45 -7.16
N LEU A 98 1.58 -9.54 -7.33
CA LEU A 98 0.63 -8.74 -6.57
C LEU A 98 0.08 -9.55 -5.40
N GLU A 99 0.11 -8.99 -4.20
CA GLU A 99 -0.56 -9.58 -3.04
C GLU A 99 -2.06 -9.23 -3.02
N GLY A 100 -2.45 -8.09 -3.59
CA GLY A 100 -3.86 -7.74 -3.68
C GLY A 100 -4.18 -6.54 -4.56
N ILE A 101 -5.47 -6.42 -4.90
CA ILE A 101 -6.03 -5.31 -5.67
C ILE A 101 -7.18 -4.67 -4.89
N VAL A 102 -7.21 -3.34 -4.85
CA VAL A 102 -8.34 -2.57 -4.34
C VAL A 102 -9.08 -1.93 -5.51
N GLY A 103 -10.34 -2.29 -5.73
CA GLY A 103 -11.17 -1.82 -6.84
C GLY A 103 -11.72 -2.96 -7.69
N GLU A 104 -12.22 -2.61 -8.87
CA GLU A 104 -12.68 -3.59 -9.86
C GLU A 104 -11.47 -4.22 -10.56
N ALA A 105 -11.32 -5.55 -10.43
CA ALA A 105 -10.25 -6.28 -11.10
C ALA A 105 -10.41 -6.19 -12.63
N PRO A 106 -9.32 -5.97 -13.40
CA PRO A 106 -9.40 -5.93 -14.85
C PRO A 106 -9.83 -7.28 -15.41
N GLN A 107 -10.60 -7.27 -16.50
CA GLN A 107 -11.07 -8.51 -17.13
C GLN A 107 -9.88 -9.42 -17.52
N GLY A 108 -9.97 -10.69 -17.12
CA GLY A 108 -8.93 -11.69 -17.41
C GLY A 108 -7.74 -11.69 -16.46
N PHE A 109 -7.68 -10.77 -15.48
CA PHE A 109 -6.70 -10.83 -14.41
C PHE A 109 -7.14 -11.86 -13.35
N SER A 110 -6.23 -12.76 -12.95
CA SER A 110 -6.53 -13.83 -11.98
C SER A 110 -5.39 -14.06 -10.96
N GLY A 111 -4.40 -13.17 -10.91
CA GLY A 111 -3.17 -13.38 -10.13
C GLY A 111 -3.28 -13.04 -8.64
N ALA A 112 -4.18 -12.14 -8.25
CA ALA A 112 -4.26 -11.64 -6.88
C ALA A 112 -5.73 -11.53 -6.40
N PRO A 113 -5.99 -11.70 -5.10
CA PRO A 113 -7.29 -11.41 -4.52
C PRO A 113 -7.64 -9.92 -4.72
N HIS A 114 -8.93 -9.64 -4.92
CA HIS A 114 -9.42 -8.28 -5.15
C HIS A 114 -10.54 -7.94 -4.18
N TRP A 115 -10.51 -6.72 -3.68
CA TRP A 115 -11.53 -6.16 -2.81
C TRP A 115 -12.11 -4.92 -3.47
N ARG A 116 -13.42 -4.92 -3.68
CA ARG A 116 -14.12 -3.69 -4.01
C ARG A 116 -14.00 -2.70 -2.86
N GLU A 117 -14.03 -1.42 -3.18
CA GLU A 117 -13.86 -0.36 -2.19
C GLU A 117 -14.88 -0.47 -1.05
N GLU A 118 -16.13 -0.89 -1.32
CA GLU A 118 -17.16 -1.13 -0.30
C GLU A 118 -16.86 -2.26 0.68
N ALA A 119 -15.96 -3.18 0.34
CA ALA A 119 -15.51 -4.26 1.21
C ALA A 119 -14.26 -3.87 2.04
N CYS A 120 -13.62 -2.75 1.71
CA CYS A 120 -12.46 -2.25 2.44
C CYS A 120 -12.88 -1.50 3.71
N TRP A 121 -12.13 -1.71 4.79
CA TRP A 121 -12.32 -0.98 6.02
C TRP A 121 -11.95 0.50 5.83
N SER A 122 -12.73 1.39 6.43
CA SER A 122 -12.36 2.81 6.59
C SER A 122 -13.00 3.37 7.86
N ALA A 123 -12.59 4.57 8.28
CA ALA A 123 -13.22 5.26 9.41
C ALA A 123 -14.75 5.45 9.23
N GLN A 124 -15.21 5.60 7.97
CA GLN A 124 -16.63 5.76 7.63
C GLN A 124 -17.35 4.41 7.47
N ARG A 125 -16.61 3.30 7.34
CA ARG A 125 -17.14 1.94 7.17
C ARG A 125 -16.42 0.96 8.11
N PRO A 126 -16.53 1.14 9.44
CA PRO A 126 -15.80 0.33 10.40
C PRO A 126 -16.27 -1.14 10.47
N GLN A 127 -17.41 -1.46 9.84
CA GLN A 127 -17.95 -2.82 9.76
C GLN A 127 -17.33 -3.68 8.66
N CYS A 128 -16.57 -3.09 7.73
CA CYS A 128 -15.96 -3.82 6.63
C CYS A 128 -14.69 -4.52 7.09
N SER A 129 -14.43 -5.73 6.58
CA SER A 129 -13.39 -6.64 7.08
C SER A 129 -12.21 -6.86 6.13
N GLY A 130 -12.20 -6.18 4.98
CA GLY A 130 -11.11 -6.24 4.01
C GLY A 130 -9.86 -5.45 4.44
N PRO A 131 -8.98 -5.11 3.48
CA PRO A 131 -7.84 -4.23 3.75
C PRO A 131 -8.33 -2.84 4.18
N GLY A 132 -7.51 -2.14 4.96
CA GLY A 132 -7.82 -0.82 5.46
C GLY A 132 -7.43 0.28 4.47
N LEU A 133 -8.29 1.28 4.31
CA LEU A 133 -8.04 2.48 3.53
C LEU A 133 -8.30 3.69 4.41
N LEU A 134 -7.28 4.50 4.64
CA LEU A 134 -7.34 5.65 5.51
C LEU A 134 -6.76 6.88 4.81
N ARG A 135 -7.44 8.02 4.97
CA ARG A 135 -6.93 9.33 4.54
C ARG A 135 -6.89 10.23 5.76
N LEU A 136 -5.74 10.84 6.02
CA LEU A 136 -5.51 11.68 7.19
C LEU A 136 -5.14 13.10 6.78
N SER A 137 -5.64 14.08 7.52
CA SER A 137 -5.30 15.49 7.34
C SER A 137 -3.96 15.87 7.96
N GLY A 138 -3.51 15.13 8.98
CA GLY A 138 -2.25 15.34 9.69
C GLY A 138 -2.40 16.08 11.03
N ASP A 139 -3.61 16.47 11.40
CA ASP A 139 -3.95 17.12 12.67
C ASP A 139 -4.58 16.13 13.69
N GLU A 140 -4.72 14.86 13.31
CA GLU A 140 -5.22 13.82 14.20
C GLU A 140 -4.29 13.62 15.39
N SER A 141 -4.88 13.59 16.58
CA SER A 141 -4.14 13.30 17.80
C SER A 141 -3.73 11.82 17.86
N PRO A 142 -2.65 11.46 18.58
CA PRO A 142 -2.28 10.06 18.79
C PRO A 142 -3.41 9.19 19.36
N ARG A 143 -4.34 9.78 20.12
CA ARG A 143 -5.51 9.07 20.66
C ARG A 143 -6.53 8.73 19.58
N GLU A 144 -6.75 9.64 18.63
CA GLU A 144 -7.63 9.39 17.48
C GLU A 144 -7.03 8.33 16.56
N LEU A 145 -5.73 8.43 16.25
CA LEU A 145 -5.01 7.43 15.47
C LEU A 145 -5.05 6.04 16.12
N ARG A 146 -4.82 5.95 17.43
CA ARG A 146 -4.99 4.70 18.18
C ARG A 146 -6.40 4.14 18.05
N THR A 147 -7.42 4.99 18.16
CA THR A 147 -8.83 4.56 18.06
C THR A 147 -9.12 3.98 16.67
N LEU A 148 -8.54 4.56 15.62
CA LEU A 148 -8.64 4.05 14.25
C LEU A 148 -7.96 2.68 14.11
N LEU A 149 -6.74 2.51 14.64
CA LEU A 149 -6.03 1.23 14.63
C LEU A 149 -6.79 0.13 15.37
N GLU A 150 -7.30 0.41 16.57
CA GLU A 150 -8.09 -0.56 17.34
C GLU A 150 -9.41 -0.91 16.63
N SER A 151 -10.00 0.04 15.91
CA SER A 151 -11.20 -0.20 15.10
C SER A 151 -10.91 -1.10 13.91
N PHE A 152 -9.79 -0.87 13.21
CA PHE A 152 -9.34 -1.70 12.11
C PHE A 152 -8.98 -3.12 12.58
N ASP A 153 -8.19 -3.25 13.65
CA ASP A 153 -7.74 -4.53 14.17
C ASP A 153 -8.91 -5.46 14.52
N ARG A 154 -9.96 -4.92 15.17
CA ARG A 154 -11.18 -5.67 15.51
C ARG A 154 -12.00 -6.11 14.29
N ALA A 155 -11.98 -5.33 13.22
CA ALA A 155 -12.84 -5.54 12.06
C ALA A 155 -12.19 -6.40 10.96
N CYS A 156 -10.88 -6.21 10.75
CA CYS A 156 -10.18 -6.83 9.65
C CYS A 156 -10.09 -8.35 9.83
N ALA A 157 -10.44 -9.08 8.77
CA ALA A 157 -10.50 -10.55 8.75
C ALA A 157 -9.35 -11.18 7.93
N LEU A 158 -8.39 -10.37 7.47
CA LEU A 158 -7.23 -10.85 6.74
C LEU A 158 -6.26 -11.57 7.68
N GLU A 159 -5.69 -12.68 7.21
CA GLU A 159 -4.62 -13.41 7.91
C GLU A 159 -3.36 -12.54 8.04
N ALA A 160 -3.04 -11.79 6.98
CA ALA A 160 -2.05 -10.73 6.95
C ALA A 160 -2.74 -9.36 6.86
N PRO A 161 -3.08 -8.72 7.99
CA PRO A 161 -3.73 -7.41 7.98
C PRO A 161 -2.87 -6.33 7.33
N VAL A 162 -3.50 -5.55 6.47
CA VAL A 162 -2.86 -4.43 5.78
C VAL A 162 -3.71 -3.16 5.90
N LEU A 163 -3.06 -2.05 6.25
CA LEU A 163 -3.67 -0.73 6.33
C LEU A 163 -2.91 0.22 5.40
N PHE A 164 -3.59 0.71 4.37
CA PHE A 164 -3.06 1.71 3.44
C PHE A 164 -3.49 3.11 3.83
N VAL A 165 -2.53 4.03 3.87
CA VAL A 165 -2.74 5.39 4.38
C VAL A 165 -2.28 6.43 3.38
N GLU A 166 -3.14 7.40 3.09
CA GLU A 166 -2.77 8.66 2.47
C GLU A 166 -2.66 9.73 3.57
N ALA A 167 -1.44 10.10 3.94
CA ALA A 167 -1.18 11.02 5.06
C ALA A 167 0.14 11.80 4.89
N PRO A 168 0.27 12.97 5.54
CA PRO A 168 1.59 13.57 5.76
C PRO A 168 2.55 12.61 6.46
N ARG A 169 3.85 12.77 6.21
CA ARG A 169 4.88 11.87 6.75
C ARG A 169 4.82 11.75 8.29
N ALA A 170 4.67 12.87 9.00
CA ALA A 170 4.63 12.88 10.47
C ALA A 170 3.46 12.06 11.06
N ALA A 171 2.29 12.09 10.41
CA ALA A 171 1.14 11.31 10.83
C ALA A 171 1.35 9.81 10.55
N PHE A 172 1.98 9.46 9.44
CA PHE A 172 2.35 8.10 9.12
C PHE A 172 3.36 7.52 10.13
N GLU A 173 4.39 8.28 10.51
CA GLU A 173 5.36 7.88 11.54
C GLU A 173 4.71 7.67 12.91
N THR A 174 3.74 8.51 13.25
CA THR A 174 2.95 8.35 14.47
C THR A 174 2.16 7.04 14.43
N LEU A 175 1.58 6.67 13.29
CA LEU A 175 0.92 5.37 13.13
C LEU A 175 1.90 4.20 13.26
N GLN A 176 3.08 4.26 12.64
CA GLN A 176 4.13 3.24 12.78
C GLN A 176 4.48 3.02 14.26
N THR A 177 4.76 4.11 14.97
CA THR A 177 5.07 4.09 16.41
C THR A 177 3.93 3.48 17.22
N LEU A 178 2.68 3.82 16.92
CA LEU A 178 1.53 3.27 17.63
C LEU A 178 1.34 1.77 17.38
N ILE A 179 1.53 1.31 16.14
CA ILE A 179 1.46 -0.11 15.77
C ILE A 179 2.49 -0.91 16.59
N GLU A 180 3.74 -0.45 16.61
CA GLU A 180 4.81 -1.07 17.41
C GLU A 180 4.47 -1.12 18.91
N LEU A 181 4.01 0.00 19.47
CA LEU A 181 3.66 0.10 20.90
C LEU A 181 2.45 -0.77 21.27
N MET A 182 1.55 -1.01 20.33
CA MET A 182 0.37 -1.85 20.53
C MET A 182 0.66 -3.34 20.31
N GLY A 183 1.79 -3.68 19.70
CA GLY A 183 2.11 -5.05 19.29
C GLY A 183 1.14 -5.56 18.23
N LEU A 184 0.70 -4.66 17.34
CA LEU A 184 -0.15 -4.98 16.19
C LEU A 184 0.66 -5.49 15.02
#